data_AF-A0A525CZ46-F1
#
_entry.id   AF-A0A525CZ46-F1
#
_cell.length_a   1.000
_cell.length_b   1.000
_cell.length_c   1.000
_cell.angle_alpha   90.00
_cell.angle_beta   90.00
_cell.angle_gamma   90.00
#
_symmetry.space_group_name_H-M   'P 1'
#
loop_
_entity.id
_entity.type
_entity.pdbx_description
1 polymer ?
#
loop_
_entity_poly.entity_id
_entity_poly.type
_entity_poly.pdbx_seq_one_letter_code
_entity_poly.pdbx_strand_id
1 'polypeptide(L)'
;VSALKYLAVKGVVPAPHVQKDVVNYKDLNNAYFIRKSRVKREKLELLKRAASFDEVCKTLSQKGAQSEAERCFHCGVCTLCDNCLKFCPDVSVIKKEDGTGYDIDLDYCKGCGVCVNECPRAAMIMEEDI
;
A
#
# COMPACT_ATOMS: atom_id res chain seq x y z
N VAL A 1 -19.60 7.64 25.63
CA VAL A 1 -18.17 7.28 25.73
C VAL A 1 -18.07 5.78 25.56
N SER A 2 -18.18 5.29 24.33
CA SER A 2 -18.21 3.85 24.02
C SER A 2 -17.07 3.55 23.07
N ALA A 3 -16.23 2.62 23.47
CA ALA A 3 -14.96 2.27 22.86
C ALA A 3 -15.11 1.86 21.39
N LEU A 4 -14.35 2.53 20.51
CA LEU A 4 -14.05 2.05 19.16
C LEU A 4 -13.28 0.72 19.32
N LYS A 5 -13.93 -0.38 18.95
CA LYS A 5 -13.37 -1.74 19.00
C LYS A 5 -12.29 -1.88 17.93
N TYR A 6 -11.04 -1.63 18.30
CA TYR A 6 -9.88 -2.13 17.54
C TYR A 6 -9.56 -3.54 18.05
N LEU A 7 -10.28 -4.54 17.53
CA LEU A 7 -10.15 -5.93 17.96
C LEU A 7 -8.87 -6.54 17.38
N ALA A 8 -7.84 -6.58 18.22
CA ALA A 8 -6.61 -7.33 18.00
C ALA A 8 -6.89 -8.85 18.01
N VAL A 9 -6.52 -9.53 16.93
CA VAL A 9 -6.26 -10.98 16.97
C VAL A 9 -4.76 -11.19 16.83
N LYS A 10 -4.20 -11.92 17.80
CA LYS A 10 -2.78 -12.14 18.03
C LYS A 10 -2.03 -12.62 16.78
N GLY A 11 -0.92 -11.91 16.53
CA GLY A 11 0.31 -12.48 16.01
C GLY A 11 0.39 -12.73 14.51
N VAL A 12 0.56 -11.68 13.71
CA VAL A 12 1.48 -11.63 12.54
C VAL A 12 1.80 -10.16 12.27
N VAL A 13 3.09 -9.80 12.18
CA VAL A 13 3.58 -8.56 11.55
C VAL A 13 3.38 -8.70 10.04
N PRO A 14 2.73 -7.77 9.31
CA PRO A 14 2.65 -6.34 9.58
C PRO A 14 1.29 -5.84 10.09
N ALA A 15 1.30 -4.58 10.50
CA ALA A 15 0.32 -3.84 11.29
C ALA A 15 -1.17 -4.06 10.95
N PRO A 16 -2.05 -4.15 11.97
CA PRO A 16 -3.49 -4.13 11.75
C PRO A 16 -3.92 -2.69 11.41
N HIS A 17 -4.03 -2.40 10.13
CA HIS A 17 -4.82 -1.27 9.64
C HIS A 17 -6.13 -1.81 9.05
N VAL A 18 -7.20 -1.02 9.14
CA VAL A 18 -8.56 -1.36 8.68
C VAL A 18 -8.48 -2.08 7.35
N GLN A 19 -8.86 -3.37 7.34
CA GLN A 19 -8.88 -4.17 6.14
C GLN A 19 -9.97 -3.61 5.22
N LYS A 20 -9.60 -2.77 4.25
CA LYS A 20 -10.26 -2.89 2.95
C LYS A 20 -9.79 -4.22 2.39
N ASP A 21 -10.69 -5.19 2.24
CA ASP A 21 -10.36 -6.51 1.67
C ASP A 21 -9.63 -6.38 0.33
N VAL A 22 -9.92 -5.31 -0.42
CA VAL A 22 -9.29 -4.97 -1.69
C VAL A 22 -9.07 -3.46 -1.81
N VAL A 23 -7.82 -3.04 -2.02
CA VAL A 23 -7.48 -1.66 -2.42
C VAL A 23 -7.46 -1.57 -3.94
N ASN A 24 -8.30 -0.70 -4.50
CA ASN A 24 -8.36 -0.49 -5.94
C ASN A 24 -7.36 0.59 -6.37
N TYR A 25 -7.01 0.60 -7.67
CA TYR A 25 -6.12 1.63 -8.21
C TYR A 25 -6.64 3.07 -7.99
N LYS A 26 -7.97 3.26 -7.95
CA LYS A 26 -8.62 4.56 -7.70
C LYS A 26 -8.46 5.06 -6.26
N ASP A 27 -8.20 4.15 -5.32
CA ASP A 27 -8.02 4.49 -3.91
C ASP A 27 -6.60 5.00 -3.62
N LEU A 28 -5.64 4.73 -4.51
CA LEU A 28 -4.24 5.10 -4.33
C LEU A 28 -4.01 6.56 -4.69
N ASN A 29 -3.28 7.28 -3.83
CA ASN A 29 -2.75 8.58 -4.18
C ASN A 29 -1.48 8.41 -5.03
N ASN A 30 -1.67 8.54 -6.35
CA ASN A 30 -0.64 8.30 -7.36
C ASN A 30 0.37 9.46 -7.52
N ALA A 31 0.15 10.61 -6.87
CA ALA A 31 1.05 11.77 -6.95
C ALA A 31 2.45 11.46 -6.42
N TYR A 32 2.55 10.48 -5.51
CA TYR A 32 3.81 10.06 -4.88
C TYR A 32 4.59 9.01 -5.67
N PHE A 33 4.07 8.51 -6.79
CA PHE A 33 4.69 7.42 -7.54
C PHE A 33 5.02 7.82 -8.98
N ILE A 34 6.26 7.52 -9.40
CA ILE A 34 6.67 7.71 -10.79
C ILE A 34 6.13 6.57 -11.63
N ARG A 35 5.38 6.91 -12.68
CA ARG A 35 4.88 5.91 -13.64
C ARG A 35 6.04 5.29 -14.40
N LYS A 36 6.26 3.99 -14.19
CA LYS A 36 7.20 3.16 -14.96
C LYS A 36 6.43 2.15 -15.83
N SER A 37 6.91 1.92 -17.05
CA SER A 37 6.35 0.91 -17.95
C SER A 37 6.68 -0.50 -17.48
N ARG A 38 5.86 -1.48 -17.87
CA ARG A 38 6.08 -2.89 -17.54
C ARG A 38 7.32 -3.43 -18.26
N VAL A 39 8.16 -4.14 -17.52
CA VAL A 39 9.32 -4.82 -18.11
C VAL A 39 8.82 -5.89 -19.09
N LYS A 40 9.25 -5.80 -20.34
CA LYS A 40 8.88 -6.77 -21.37
C LYS A 40 9.64 -8.08 -21.12
N ARG A 41 8.90 -9.18 -21.00
CA ARG A 41 9.50 -10.52 -20.99
C ARG A 41 9.89 -10.91 -22.40
N GLU A 42 11.09 -11.44 -22.55
CA GLU A 42 11.52 -12.04 -23.80
C GLU A 42 10.71 -13.31 -24.05
N LYS A 43 10.28 -13.51 -25.29
CA LYS A 43 9.53 -14.69 -25.69
C LYS A 43 10.25 -15.38 -26.82
N LEU A 44 10.13 -16.70 -26.88
CA LEU A 44 10.69 -17.48 -27.98
C LEU A 44 10.10 -17.05 -29.33
N GLU A 45 10.81 -17.22 -30.44
CA GLU A 45 10.30 -16.89 -31.77
C GLU A 45 9.17 -17.84 -32.20
N LEU A 46 8.20 -17.34 -32.97
CA LEU A 46 6.96 -18.08 -33.30
C LEU A 46 7.21 -19.45 -33.93
N LEU A 47 8.14 -19.54 -34.89
CA LEU A 47 8.47 -20.81 -35.55
C LEU A 47 9.06 -21.83 -34.58
N LYS A 48 9.89 -21.37 -33.63
CA LYS A 48 10.49 -22.25 -32.62
C LYS A 48 9.45 -22.73 -31.61
N ARG A 49 8.46 -21.89 -31.27
CA ARG A 49 7.32 -22.30 -30.40
C ARG A 49 6.48 -23.43 -31.01
N ALA A 50 6.35 -23.46 -32.33
CA ALA A 50 5.59 -24.50 -33.02
C ALA A 50 6.39 -25.80 -33.17
N ALA A 51 7.73 -25.68 -33.22
CA ALA A 51 8.63 -26.80 -33.49
C ALA A 51 9.18 -27.49 -32.23
N SER A 52 9.13 -26.84 -31.06
CA SER A 52 9.63 -27.40 -29.81
C SER A 52 8.64 -27.20 -28.65
N PHE A 53 8.87 -27.95 -27.57
CA PHE A 53 8.13 -27.82 -26.30
C PHE A 53 8.89 -26.95 -25.28
N ASP A 54 9.80 -26.10 -25.76
CA ASP A 54 10.59 -25.22 -24.91
C ASP A 54 9.72 -24.12 -24.28
N GLU A 55 10.18 -23.58 -23.14
CA GLU A 55 9.48 -22.49 -22.46
C GLU A 55 9.32 -21.26 -23.37
N VAL A 56 8.08 -20.84 -23.57
CA VAL A 56 7.75 -19.73 -24.47
C VAL A 56 8.10 -18.37 -23.85
N CYS A 57 7.76 -18.16 -22.59
CA CYS A 57 8.03 -16.90 -21.88
C CYS A 57 9.27 -17.07 -21.02
N LYS A 58 10.37 -16.43 -21.40
CA LYS A 58 11.61 -16.54 -20.63
C LYS A 58 11.49 -15.81 -19.28
N THR A 59 12.27 -16.28 -18.32
CA THR A 59 12.43 -15.65 -17.00
C THR A 59 13.05 -14.25 -17.15
N LEU A 60 12.65 -13.31 -16.29
CA LEU A 60 13.27 -11.98 -16.26
C LEU A 60 14.73 -12.07 -15.81
N SER A 61 15.59 -11.23 -16.38
CA SER A 61 16.93 -11.03 -15.82
C SER A 61 16.82 -10.48 -14.39
N GLN A 62 17.82 -10.71 -13.55
CA GLN A 62 17.83 -10.21 -12.16
C GLN A 62 17.52 -8.70 -12.09
N LYS A 63 18.14 -7.91 -12.96
CA LYS A 63 17.89 -6.46 -13.08
C LYS A 63 16.45 -6.15 -13.53
N GLY A 64 15.92 -6.92 -14.48
CA GLY A 64 14.53 -6.79 -14.93
C GLY A 64 13.53 -7.13 -13.83
N ALA A 65 13.80 -8.15 -13.03
CA ALA A 65 12.98 -8.55 -11.89
C ALA A 65 12.98 -7.49 -10.78
N GLN A 66 14.15 -6.93 -10.43
CA GLN A 66 14.27 -5.83 -9.47
C GLN A 66 13.48 -4.60 -9.94
N SER A 67 13.68 -4.19 -11.21
CA SER A 67 12.96 -3.04 -11.77
C SER A 67 11.44 -3.24 -11.81
N GLU A 68 10.96 -4.47 -11.97
CA GLU A 68 9.52 -4.76 -11.94
C GLU A 68 8.98 -4.76 -10.50
N ALA A 69 9.75 -5.29 -9.54
CA ALA A 69 9.38 -5.29 -8.12
C ALA A 69 9.26 -3.87 -7.55
N GLU A 70 10.14 -2.95 -7.94
CA GLU A 70 10.09 -1.54 -7.56
C GLU A 70 8.81 -0.81 -8.03
N ARG A 71 8.04 -1.38 -8.97
CA ARG A 71 6.77 -0.80 -9.43
C ARG A 71 5.61 -1.08 -8.48
N CYS A 72 5.80 -1.93 -7.47
CA CYS A 72 4.78 -2.23 -6.48
C CYS A 72 4.50 -1.02 -5.59
N PHE A 73 3.23 -0.65 -5.44
CA PHE A 73 2.82 0.44 -4.56
C PHE A 73 2.87 0.09 -3.08
N HIS A 74 2.88 -1.21 -2.74
CA HIS A 74 2.63 -1.68 -1.38
C HIS A 74 1.25 -1.21 -0.86
N CYS A 75 0.23 -1.34 -1.73
CA CYS A 75 -1.14 -0.89 -1.47
C CYS A 75 -1.75 -1.61 -0.26
N GLY A 76 -2.58 -0.89 0.51
CA GLY A 76 -3.27 -1.39 1.70
C GLY A 76 -2.38 -1.57 2.92
N VAL A 77 -1.07 -1.35 2.81
CA VAL A 77 -0.12 -1.58 3.89
C VAL A 77 0.62 -0.30 4.22
N CYS A 78 0.69 0.03 5.52
CA CYS A 78 1.47 1.17 6.00
C CYS A 78 2.96 0.86 5.90
N THR A 79 3.72 1.74 5.23
CA THR A 79 5.19 1.64 5.11
C THR A 79 5.91 2.72 5.92
N LEU A 80 5.23 3.31 6.90
CA LEU A 80 5.80 4.35 7.77
C LEU A 80 6.38 5.58 7.02
N CYS A 81 5.73 6.03 5.94
CA CYS A 81 6.21 7.18 5.15
C CYS A 81 6.03 8.57 5.81
N ASP A 82 5.38 8.62 6.98
CA ASP A 82 5.05 9.80 7.77
C ASP A 82 4.20 10.86 7.02
N ASN A 83 3.59 10.57 5.86
CA ASN A 83 2.72 11.53 5.16
C ASN A 83 1.52 11.94 6.03
N CYS A 84 0.84 10.99 6.65
CA CYS A 84 -0.28 11.30 7.54
C CYS A 84 0.12 12.22 8.70
N LEU A 85 1.33 12.07 9.24
CA LEU A 85 1.89 12.94 10.27
C LEU A 85 2.16 14.35 9.73
N LYS A 86 2.81 14.45 8.57
CA LYS A 86 3.23 15.72 7.96
C LYS A 86 2.07 16.60 7.53
N PHE A 87 0.99 15.99 7.03
CA PHE A 87 -0.15 16.71 6.46
C PHE A 87 -1.31 16.88 7.44
N CYS A 88 -1.23 16.34 8.66
CA CYS A 88 -2.27 16.56 9.65
C CYS A 88 -2.21 18.01 10.15
N PRO A 89 -3.24 18.84 9.91
CA PRO A 89 -3.24 20.25 10.32
C PRO A 89 -3.28 20.41 11.84
N ASP A 90 -3.90 19.46 12.54
CA ASP A 90 -4.13 19.49 13.99
C ASP A 90 -3.10 18.65 14.79
N VAL A 91 -2.08 18.11 14.13
CA VAL A 91 -1.02 17.28 14.74
C VAL A 91 -1.59 16.13 15.60
N SER A 92 -2.71 15.55 15.16
CA SER A 92 -3.45 14.51 15.89
C SER A 92 -3.02 13.08 15.51
N VAL A 93 -1.99 12.92 14.67
CA VAL A 93 -1.48 11.61 14.26
C VAL A 93 -0.30 11.25 15.16
N ILE A 94 -0.40 10.13 15.88
CA ILE A 94 0.61 9.64 16.82
C ILE A 94 1.30 8.42 16.22
N LYS A 95 2.64 8.40 16.23
CA LYS A 95 3.41 7.23 15.79
C LYS A 95 3.38 6.16 16.89
N LYS A 96 3.08 4.91 16.54
CA LYS A 96 3.06 3.80 17.50
C LYS A 96 4.47 3.46 17.96
N GLU A 97 4.64 3.17 19.24
CA GLU A 97 5.93 2.80 19.83
C GLU A 97 6.48 1.47 19.30
N ASP A 98 5.59 0.55 18.89
CA ASP A 98 5.94 -0.75 18.32
C ASP A 98 6.43 -0.67 16.86
N GLY A 99 6.44 0.53 16.28
CA GLY A 99 6.84 0.76 14.89
C GLY A 99 5.89 0.16 13.86
N THR A 100 4.67 -0.20 14.23
CA THR A 100 3.72 -0.83 13.30
C THR A 100 2.92 0.19 12.50
N GLY A 101 2.79 1.43 12.95
CA GLY A 101 2.01 2.42 12.21
C GLY A 101 1.75 3.69 12.99
N TYR A 102 0.52 4.20 12.85
CA TYR A 102 0.06 5.42 13.48
C TYR A 102 -1.32 5.20 14.10
N ASP A 103 -1.56 5.88 15.21
CA ASP A 103 -2.88 6.08 15.83
C ASP A 103 -3.35 7.52 15.62
N ILE A 104 -4.64 7.75 15.82
CA ILE A 104 -5.26 9.07 15.76
C ILE A 104 -5.72 9.45 17.17
N ASP A 105 -5.24 10.57 17.66
CA ASP A 105 -5.75 11.19 18.88
C ASP A 105 -7.09 11.86 18.58
N LEU A 106 -8.17 11.20 18.98
CA LEU A 106 -9.53 11.65 18.71
C LEU A 106 -9.95 12.87 19.53
N ASP A 107 -9.24 13.18 20.62
CA ASP A 107 -9.55 14.37 21.42
C ASP A 107 -9.14 15.65 20.69
N TYR A 108 -8.12 15.57 19.83
CA TYR A 108 -7.63 16.69 19.02
C TYR A 108 -8.11 16.64 17.56
N CYS A 109 -8.37 15.44 17.02
CA CYS A 109 -8.76 15.24 15.64
C CYS A 109 -10.05 16.00 15.27
N LYS A 110 -10.03 16.69 14.12
CA LYS A 110 -11.18 17.43 13.58
C LYS A 110 -11.96 16.68 12.49
N GLY A 111 -11.54 15.46 12.15
CA GLY A 111 -12.23 14.64 11.15
C GLY A 111 -12.07 15.11 9.69
N CYS A 112 -11.05 15.92 9.37
CA CYS A 112 -10.88 16.49 8.02
C CYS A 112 -10.47 15.48 6.94
N GLY A 113 -9.94 14.30 7.32
CA GLY A 113 -9.59 13.23 6.38
C GLY A 113 -8.34 13.45 5.54
N VAL A 114 -7.60 14.54 5.76
CA VAL A 114 -6.36 14.84 5.02
C VAL A 114 -5.34 13.70 5.15
N CYS A 115 -5.20 13.12 6.34
CA CYS A 115 -4.30 11.98 6.57
C CYS A 115 -4.65 10.76 5.69
N VAL A 116 -5.94 10.51 5.47
CA VAL A 116 -6.44 9.45 4.59
C VAL A 116 -6.14 9.78 3.12
N ASN A 117 -6.44 11.00 2.69
CA ASN A 117 -6.21 11.46 1.32
C ASN A 117 -4.72 11.46 0.93
N GLU A 118 -3.85 11.83 1.87
CA GLU A 118 -2.40 11.92 1.63
C GLU A 118 -1.67 10.58 1.81
N CYS A 119 -2.37 9.53 2.21
CA CYS A 119 -1.82 8.19 2.25
C CYS A 119 -1.64 7.64 0.81
N PRO A 120 -0.39 7.45 0.31
CA PRO A 120 -0.17 6.98 -1.05
C PRO A 120 -0.74 5.58 -1.30
N ARG A 121 -0.89 4.81 -0.23
CA ARG A 121 -1.16 3.37 -0.24
C ARG A 121 -2.59 3.02 0.14
N ALA A 122 -3.41 4.01 0.48
CA ALA A 122 -4.75 3.78 1.05
C ALA A 122 -4.73 2.83 2.26
N ALA A 123 -3.70 2.96 3.10
CA ALA A 123 -3.49 2.13 4.29
C ALA A 123 -4.33 2.57 5.51
N MET A 124 -5.20 3.55 5.35
CA MET A 124 -6.10 4.05 6.39
C MET A 124 -7.42 4.47 5.73
N ILE A 125 -8.51 4.36 6.48
CA ILE A 125 -9.88 4.63 6.02
C ILE A 125 -10.55 5.49 7.07
N MET A 126 -11.48 6.35 6.64
CA MET A 126 -12.39 7.05 7.52
C MET A 126 -13.72 6.29 7.53
N GLU A 127 -14.21 5.97 8.72
CA GLU A 127 -15.51 5.34 8.94
C GLU A 127 -16.37 6.30 9.78
N GLU A 128 -17.65 6.41 9.43
CA GLU A 128 -18.64 7.13 10.23
C GLU A 128 -19.31 6.16 11.21
N ASP A 129 -19.39 6.55 12.47
CA ASP A 129 -20.16 5.80 13.47
C ASP A 129 -21.66 6.03 13.20
N ILE A 130 -22.37 4.96 12.79
CA ILE A 130 -23.84 4.95 12.60
C ILE A 130 -24.55 4.61 13.91
#